data_AF-A0A3D4ZLL8-F1
#
_entry.id   AF-A0A3D4ZLL8-F1
#
_cell.length_a   1.000
_cell.length_b   1.000
_cell.length_c   1.000
_cell.angle_alpha   90.00
_cell.angle_beta   90.00
_cell.angle_gamma   90.00
#
_symmetry.space_group_name_H-M   'P 1'
#
loop_
_entity.id
_entity.type
_entity.pdbx_description
1 polymer ?
#
loop_
_entity_poly.entity_id
_entity_poly.type
_entity_poly.pdbx_seq_one_letter_code
_entity_poly.pdbx_strand_id
1 'polypeptide(L)'
;MAELYALPLVCLLLNFLAFTACLRFLFSRQGLYWIVPLLLTLFILWPNALNLYRVASDPGSIPLPYTYSDLQPLLLSLFWYAMIVTFHFALKKTVHINHYEEQVRKNLHEARYQMAVDTLVHQQKERRRKQYYTKQAAEVPSIDAYDEQWIGLFDQR
;
A
#
# COMPACT_ATOMS: atom_id res chain seq x y z
N MET A 1 15.58 -43.92 -19.66
CA MET A 1 14.20 -43.39 -19.82
C MET A 1 13.99 -42.14 -18.99
N ALA A 2 14.18 -42.16 -17.66
CA ALA A 2 14.01 -40.96 -16.82
C ALA A 2 14.95 -39.79 -17.16
N GLU A 3 16.20 -40.08 -17.56
CA GLU A 3 17.21 -39.08 -17.92
C GLU A 3 16.83 -38.21 -19.13
N LEU A 4 15.99 -38.75 -20.02
CA LEU A 4 15.49 -38.06 -21.22
C LEU A 4 14.48 -36.95 -20.86
N TYR A 5 13.76 -37.11 -19.75
CA TYR A 5 12.79 -36.12 -19.25
C TYR A 5 13.40 -35.15 -18.23
N ALA A 6 14.57 -35.46 -17.66
CA ALA A 6 15.15 -34.70 -16.57
C ALA A 6 15.36 -33.22 -16.92
N LEU A 7 16.00 -32.94 -18.07
CA LEU A 7 16.30 -31.58 -18.51
C LEU A 7 15.03 -30.73 -18.76
N PRO A 8 14.07 -31.17 -19.60
CA PRO A 8 12.86 -30.37 -19.86
C PRO A 8 11.99 -30.21 -18.61
N LEU A 9 11.94 -31.21 -17.71
CA LEU A 9 11.21 -31.10 -16.45
C LEU A 9 11.83 -30.06 -15.51
N VAL A 10 13.16 -30.07 -15.34
CA VAL A 10 13.86 -29.08 -14.50
C VAL A 10 13.67 -27.67 -15.05
N CYS A 11 13.79 -27.49 -16.38
CA CYS A 11 13.56 -26.18 -17.01
C CYS A 11 12.12 -25.68 -16.80
N LEU A 12 11.12 -26.56 -16.94
CA LEU A 12 9.72 -26.20 -16.68
C LEU A 12 9.48 -25.87 -15.21
N LEU A 13 10.07 -26.62 -14.28
CA LEU A 13 9.93 -26.36 -12.85
C LEU A 13 10.50 -24.99 -12.48
N LEU A 14 11.69 -24.63 -12.99
CA LEU A 14 12.29 -23.31 -12.79
C LEU A 14 11.42 -22.19 -13.37
N ASN A 15 10.90 -22.36 -14.59
CA ASN A 15 10.02 -21.37 -15.20
C ASN A 15 8.67 -21.25 -14.46
N PHE A 16 8.17 -22.35 -13.90
CA PHE A 16 6.96 -22.34 -13.09
C PHE A 16 7.17 -21.63 -11.75
N LEU A 17 8.30 -21.84 -11.09
CA LEU A 17 8.70 -21.08 -9.90
C LEU A 17 8.82 -19.58 -10.20
N ALA A 18 9.44 -19.23 -11.32
CA ALA A 18 9.52 -17.85 -11.81
C ALA A 18 8.13 -17.24 -12.04
N PHE A 19 7.24 -17.97 -12.71
CA PHE A 19 5.87 -17.54 -12.99
C PHE A 19 5.05 -17.34 -11.72
N THR A 20 5.07 -18.31 -10.80
CA THR A 20 4.35 -18.21 -9.52
C THR A 20 4.86 -17.07 -8.65
N ALA A 21 6.18 -16.81 -8.65
CA ALA A 21 6.74 -15.64 -8.00
C ALA A 21 6.18 -14.34 -8.60
N CYS A 22 6.17 -14.20 -9.93
CA CYS A 22 5.59 -13.03 -10.60
C CYS A 22 4.09 -12.85 -10.31
N LEU A 23 3.32 -13.95 -10.32
CA LEU A 23 1.87 -13.92 -10.10
C LEU A 23 1.52 -13.45 -8.68
N ARG A 24 2.27 -13.88 -7.67
CA ARG A 24 2.10 -13.40 -6.28
C ARG A 24 2.25 -11.88 -6.19
N PHE A 25 3.17 -11.27 -6.95
CA PHE A 25 3.42 -9.84 -6.90
C PHE A 25 2.50 -9.00 -7.80
N LEU A 26 1.81 -9.62 -8.75
CA LEU A 26 0.82 -8.95 -9.60
C LEU A 26 -0.35 -8.36 -8.78
N PHE A 27 -0.71 -9.00 -7.66
CA PHE A 27 -1.75 -8.50 -6.74
C PHE A 27 -1.24 -7.50 -5.69
N SER A 28 0.04 -7.12 -5.74
CA SER A 28 0.63 -6.11 -4.85
C SER A 28 0.41 -4.69 -5.38
N ARG A 29 0.67 -3.66 -4.55
CA ARG A 29 0.72 -2.24 -4.99
C ARG A 29 1.70 -2.00 -6.14
N GLN A 30 2.65 -2.91 -6.34
CA GLN A 30 3.67 -2.88 -7.39
C GLN A 30 3.27 -3.70 -8.63
N GLY A 31 2.04 -4.22 -8.71
CA GLY A 31 1.63 -5.20 -9.71
C GLY A 31 1.90 -4.82 -11.17
N LEU A 32 1.80 -3.52 -11.50
CA LEU A 32 2.09 -3.02 -12.84
C LEU A 32 3.53 -3.29 -13.30
N TYR A 33 4.52 -3.16 -12.40
CA TYR A 33 5.92 -3.47 -12.73
C TYR A 33 6.16 -4.97 -12.97
N TRP A 34 5.27 -5.81 -12.47
CA TRP A 34 5.36 -7.27 -12.60
C TRP A 34 4.68 -7.82 -13.86
N ILE A 35 3.90 -7.00 -14.58
CA ILE A 35 3.27 -7.42 -15.85
C ILE A 35 4.32 -7.78 -16.90
N VAL A 36 5.37 -6.95 -17.05
CA VAL A 36 6.42 -7.19 -18.05
C VAL A 36 7.21 -8.47 -17.75
N PRO A 37 7.74 -8.70 -16.54
CA PRO A 37 8.34 -9.98 -16.18
C PRO A 37 7.39 -11.18 -16.33
N LEU A 38 6.09 -11.01 -16.06
CA LEU A 38 5.11 -12.08 -16.20
C LEU A 38 4.89 -12.46 -17.68
N LEU A 39 4.73 -11.49 -18.57
CA LEU A 39 4.62 -11.78 -20.00
C LEU A 39 5.89 -12.46 -20.52
N LEU A 40 7.05 -12.03 -20.04
CA LEU A 40 8.33 -12.60 -20.45
C LEU A 40 8.53 -14.02 -19.90
N THR A 41 8.13 -14.31 -18.65
CA THR A 41 8.12 -15.69 -18.12
C THR A 41 7.21 -16.60 -18.95
N LEU A 42 6.03 -16.12 -19.36
CA LEU A 42 5.10 -16.88 -20.19
C LEU A 42 5.70 -17.18 -21.58
N PHE A 43 6.39 -16.19 -22.16
CA PHE A 43 7.11 -16.35 -23.43
C PHE A 43 8.25 -17.38 -23.32
N ILE A 44 9.00 -17.41 -22.22
CA ILE A 44 10.06 -18.41 -21.97
C ILE A 44 9.47 -19.80 -21.66
N LEU A 45 8.32 -19.87 -21.00
CA LEU A 45 7.68 -21.13 -20.61
C LEU A 45 7.16 -21.90 -21.82
N TRP A 46 6.61 -21.20 -22.81
CA TRP A 46 6.05 -21.78 -24.03
C TRP A 46 7.00 -22.75 -24.79
N PRO A 47 8.22 -22.36 -25.21
CA PRO A 47 9.13 -23.26 -25.92
C PRO A 47 9.59 -24.44 -25.05
N ASN A 48 9.70 -24.26 -23.73
CA ASN A 48 10.06 -25.34 -22.81
C ASN A 48 8.94 -26.37 -22.64
N ALA A 49 7.68 -25.92 -22.66
CA ALA A 49 6.51 -26.82 -22.69
C ALA A 49 6.44 -27.60 -24.00
N LEU A 50 6.70 -26.95 -25.14
CA LEU A 50 6.76 -27.63 -26.44
C LEU A 50 7.88 -28.68 -26.50
N ASN A 51 9.06 -28.38 -25.92
CA ASN A 51 10.14 -29.35 -25.83
C ASN A 51 9.72 -30.57 -25.01
N LEU A 52 9.09 -30.40 -23.84
CA LEU A 52 8.57 -31.54 -23.07
C LEU A 52 7.54 -32.36 -23.87
N TYR A 53 6.64 -31.69 -24.59
CA TYR A 53 5.68 -32.37 -25.45
C TYR A 53 6.36 -33.21 -26.54
N ARG A 54 7.39 -32.67 -27.21
CA ARG A 54 8.17 -33.40 -28.22
C ARG A 54 8.86 -34.63 -27.64
N VAL A 55 9.48 -34.47 -26.47
CA VAL A 55 10.13 -35.56 -25.72
C VAL A 55 9.13 -36.68 -25.41
N ALA A 56 7.91 -36.31 -25.02
CA ALA A 56 6.84 -37.25 -24.69
C ALA A 56 6.22 -37.91 -25.93
N SER A 57 6.13 -37.20 -27.06
CA SER A 57 5.54 -37.71 -28.30
C SER A 57 6.49 -38.61 -29.09
N ASP A 58 7.79 -38.30 -29.11
CA ASP A 58 8.80 -39.08 -29.82
C ASP A 58 10.12 -39.10 -29.03
N PRO A 59 10.31 -40.07 -28.11
CA PRO A 59 11.50 -40.15 -27.28
C PRO A 59 12.76 -40.55 -28.07
N GLY A 60 12.63 -41.02 -29.32
CA GLY A 60 13.77 -41.38 -30.19
C GLY A 60 14.38 -40.17 -30.90
N SER A 61 13.69 -39.03 -30.90
CA SER A 61 14.12 -37.81 -31.60
C SER A 61 15.25 -37.05 -30.89
N ILE A 62 15.58 -37.41 -29.65
CA ILE A 62 16.55 -36.68 -28.81
C ILE A 62 17.80 -37.53 -28.64
N PRO A 63 18.93 -37.13 -29.23
CA PRO A 63 20.18 -37.85 -29.06
C PRO A 63 20.68 -37.70 -27.63
N LEU A 64 20.98 -38.82 -26.97
CA LEU A 64 21.83 -38.85 -25.77
C LEU A 64 23.25 -39.26 -26.17
N PRO A 65 24.30 -38.71 -25.54
CA PRO A 65 24.28 -37.76 -24.43
C PRO A 65 23.92 -36.33 -24.84
N TYR A 66 23.38 -35.54 -23.91
CA TYR A 66 23.06 -34.13 -24.14
C TYR A 66 24.30 -33.35 -24.59
N THR A 67 24.11 -32.50 -25.59
CA THR A 67 25.13 -31.59 -26.07
C THR A 67 25.06 -30.24 -25.34
N TYR A 68 26.12 -29.44 -25.45
CA TYR A 68 26.18 -28.13 -24.79
C TYR A 68 25.03 -27.19 -25.23
N SER A 69 24.58 -27.30 -26.48
CA SER A 69 23.41 -26.54 -26.97
C SER A 69 22.12 -26.89 -26.24
N ASP A 70 21.96 -28.14 -25.80
CA ASP A 70 20.74 -28.59 -25.11
C ASP A 70 20.64 -28.01 -23.69
N LEU A 71 21.75 -27.57 -23.10
CA LEU A 71 21.82 -26.93 -21.78
C LEU A 71 21.52 -25.43 -21.81
N GLN A 72 21.51 -24.79 -22.99
CA GLN A 72 21.16 -23.37 -23.13
C GLN A 72 19.82 -22.98 -22.49
N PRO A 73 18.70 -23.71 -22.69
CA PRO A 73 17.42 -23.39 -22.04
C PRO A 73 17.50 -23.46 -20.51
N LEU A 74 18.31 -24.37 -19.97
CA LEU A 74 18.51 -24.51 -18.53
C LEU A 74 19.25 -23.29 -17.97
N LEU A 75 20.36 -22.89 -18.60
CA LEU A 75 21.11 -21.70 -18.21
C LEU A 75 20.26 -20.43 -18.30
N LEU A 76 19.47 -20.30 -19.38
CA LEU A 76 18.54 -19.18 -19.55
C LEU A 76 17.49 -19.16 -18.44
N SER A 77 16.90 -20.30 -18.08
CA SER A 77 15.90 -20.39 -17.01
C SER A 77 16.48 -20.03 -15.62
N LEU A 78 17.71 -20.46 -15.33
CA LEU A 78 18.42 -20.12 -14.09
C LEU A 78 18.73 -18.63 -14.02
N PHE A 79 19.26 -18.06 -15.11
CA PHE A 79 19.54 -16.64 -15.21
C PHE A 79 18.27 -15.81 -15.05
N TRP A 80 17.19 -16.22 -15.71
CA TRP A 80 15.90 -15.54 -15.64
C TRP A 80 15.30 -15.58 -14.24
N TYR A 81 15.37 -16.74 -13.57
CA TYR A 81 14.95 -16.86 -12.18
C TYR A 81 15.77 -15.96 -11.25
N ALA A 82 17.10 -15.93 -11.42
CA ALA A 82 17.96 -15.03 -10.66
C ALA A 82 17.60 -13.55 -10.89
N MET A 83 17.30 -13.16 -12.13
CA MET A 83 16.83 -11.81 -12.48
C MET A 83 15.50 -11.45 -11.79
N ILE A 84 14.56 -12.38 -11.69
CA ILE A 84 13.30 -12.15 -10.96
C ILE A 84 13.55 -11.90 -9.48
N VAL A 85 14.46 -12.67 -8.87
CA VAL A 85 14.82 -12.52 -7.45
C VAL A 85 15.54 -11.19 -7.20
N THR A 86 16.48 -10.78 -8.08
CA THR A 86 17.16 -9.49 -7.95
C THR A 86 16.20 -8.32 -8.15
N PHE A 87 15.28 -8.42 -9.13
CA PHE A 87 14.25 -7.42 -9.36
C PHE A 87 13.30 -7.28 -8.15
N HIS A 88 12.91 -8.42 -7.54
CA HIS A 88 12.16 -8.41 -6.30
C HIS A 88 12.87 -7.63 -5.19
N PHE A 89 14.16 -7.89 -4.99
CA PHE A 89 14.94 -7.22 -3.96
C PHE A 89 15.13 -5.72 -4.26
N ALA A 90 15.35 -5.37 -5.53
CA ALA A 90 15.46 -3.99 -5.98
C ALA A 90 14.17 -3.20 -5.73
N LEU A 91 13.01 -3.75 -6.11
CA LEU A 91 11.70 -3.11 -5.90
C LEU A 91 11.33 -2.99 -4.42
N LYS A 92 11.74 -3.96 -3.59
CA LYS A 92 11.58 -3.88 -2.14
C LYS A 92 12.37 -2.72 -1.54
N LYS A 93 13.55 -2.41 -2.10
CA LYS A 93 14.41 -1.31 -1.63
C LYS A 93 13.95 0.06 -2.12
N THR A 94 13.44 0.16 -3.35
CA THR A 94 13.07 1.45 -3.96
C THR A 94 11.71 1.96 -3.53
N VAL A 95 10.75 1.07 -3.24
CA VAL A 95 9.44 1.48 -2.75
C VAL A 95 9.51 1.62 -1.23
N HIS A 96 10.10 2.74 -0.78
CA HIS A 96 9.93 3.18 0.59
C HIS A 96 8.43 3.44 0.78
N ILE A 97 7.83 2.79 1.78
CA ILE A 97 6.49 3.14 2.24
C ILE A 97 6.52 4.65 2.46
N ASN A 98 5.54 5.38 1.91
CA ASN A 98 5.44 6.82 2.09
C ASN A 98 5.10 7.10 3.56
N HIS A 99 6.11 7.00 4.43
CA HIS A 99 5.97 7.17 5.88
C HIS A 99 5.38 8.54 6.19
N TYR A 100 5.63 9.52 5.33
CA TYR A 100 5.02 10.83 5.42
C TYR A 100 3.49 10.75 5.34
N GLU A 101 2.91 10.02 4.40
CA GLU A 101 1.45 9.91 4.25
C GLU A 101 0.81 9.16 5.43
N GLU A 102 1.45 8.11 5.92
CA GLU A 102 1.00 7.40 7.13
C GLU A 102 1.10 8.27 8.39
N GLN A 103 2.20 9.02 8.55
CA GLN A 103 2.40 9.95 9.66
C GLN A 103 1.40 11.10 9.60
N VAL A 104 1.17 11.69 8.42
CA VAL A 104 0.16 12.74 8.23
C VAL A 104 -1.23 12.22 8.59
N ARG A 105 -1.59 11.00 8.17
CA ARG A 105 -2.90 10.41 8.49
C ARG A 105 -3.06 10.17 9.99
N LYS A 106 -2.02 9.70 10.68
CA LYS A 106 -2.02 9.53 12.15
C LYS A 106 -2.13 10.88 12.86
N ASN A 107 -1.28 11.84 12.50
CA ASN A 107 -1.26 13.19 13.07
C ASN A 107 -2.61 13.89 12.89
N LEU A 108 -3.25 13.73 11.73
CA LEU A 108 -4.55 14.35 11.45
C LEU A 108 -5.67 13.72 12.30
N HIS A 109 -5.61 12.41 12.55
CA HIS A 109 -6.54 11.74 13.45
C HIS A 109 -6.37 12.19 14.90
N GLU A 110 -5.12 12.27 15.37
CA GLU A 110 -4.78 12.77 16.70
C GLU A 110 -5.20 14.24 16.90
N ALA A 111 -4.97 15.09 15.89
CA ALA A 111 -5.39 16.50 15.92
C ALA A 111 -6.91 16.64 16.00
N ARG A 112 -7.67 15.84 15.23
CA ARG A 112 -9.14 15.84 15.30
C ARG A 112 -9.65 15.39 16.66
N TYR A 113 -9.02 14.38 17.25
CA TYR A 113 -9.37 13.92 18.59
C TYR A 113 -9.12 15.01 19.64
N GLN A 114 -7.97 15.68 19.59
CA GLN A 114 -7.65 16.80 20.49
C GLN A 114 -8.65 17.95 20.33
N MET A 115 -8.98 18.34 19.10
CA MET A 115 -10.00 19.36 18.85
C MET A 115 -11.38 18.97 19.43
N ALA A 116 -11.79 17.71 19.29
CA ALA A 116 -13.06 17.23 19.86
C ALA A 116 -13.07 17.33 21.40
N VAL A 117 -11.97 16.99 22.06
CA VAL A 117 -11.83 17.13 23.51
C VAL A 117 -11.85 18.61 23.93
N ASP A 118 -11.09 19.47 23.24
CA ASP A 118 -11.01 20.90 23.56
C ASP A 118 -12.36 21.59 23.38
N THR A 119 -13.08 21.27 22.30
CA THR A 119 -14.43 21.82 22.07
C THR A 119 -15.42 21.41 23.15
N LEU A 120 -15.37 20.16 23.64
CA LEU A 120 -16.20 19.71 24.76
C LEU A 120 -15.88 20.47 26.05
N VAL A 121 -14.59 20.66 26.36
CA VAL A 121 -14.15 21.42 27.54
C VAL A 121 -14.60 22.89 27.44
N HIS A 122 -14.46 23.51 26.27
CA HIS A 122 -14.92 24.88 26.03
C HIS A 122 -16.44 25.00 26.20
N GLN A 123 -17.23 24.09 25.61
CA GLN A 123 -18.69 24.09 25.76
C GLN A 123 -19.12 23.91 27.21
N GLN A 124 -18.45 23.05 27.98
CA GLN A 124 -18.73 22.89 29.41
C GLN A 124 -18.43 24.16 30.21
N LYS A 125 -17.30 24.83 29.94
CA LYS A 125 -16.96 26.11 30.58
C LYS A 125 -17.98 27.19 30.24
N GLU A 126 -18.42 27.28 28.99
CA GLU A 126 -19.45 28.24 28.57
C GLU A 126 -20.80 27.96 29.25
N ARG A 127 -21.23 26.69 29.33
CA ARG A 127 -22.46 26.32 30.06
C ARG A 127 -22.40 26.74 31.52
N ARG A 128 -21.27 26.50 32.20
CA ARG A 128 -21.05 26.93 33.59
C ARG A 128 -21.10 28.45 33.73
N ARG A 129 -20.43 29.20 32.84
CA ARG A 129 -20.48 30.67 32.83
C ARG A 129 -21.91 31.17 32.65
N LYS A 130 -22.64 30.67 31.65
CA LYS A 130 -24.04 31.05 31.40
C LYS A 130 -24.91 30.81 32.63
N GLN A 131 -24.80 29.64 33.26
CA GLN A 131 -25.55 29.31 34.50
C GLN A 131 -25.19 30.21 35.69
N TYR A 132 -23.92 30.59 35.84
CA TYR A 132 -23.48 31.49 36.91
C TYR A 132 -24.08 32.90 36.72
N TYR A 133 -23.95 33.47 35.52
CA TYR A 133 -24.45 34.81 35.21
C TYR A 133 -25.98 34.90 35.08
N THR A 134 -26.68 33.80 34.78
CA THR A 134 -28.17 33.78 34.80
C THR A 134 -28.77 33.59 36.20
N LYS A 135 -28.01 33.07 37.15
CA LYS A 135 -28.46 32.89 38.55
C LYS A 135 -28.10 34.05 39.47
N GLN A 136 -27.22 34.95 39.04
CA GLN A 136 -27.12 36.26 39.69
C GLN A 136 -28.41 37.01 39.36
N ALA A 137 -29.18 37.36 40.39
CA ALA A 137 -30.22 38.36 40.23
C ALA A 137 -29.56 39.57 39.58
N ALA A 138 -30.12 40.07 38.48
CA ALA A 138 -29.70 41.34 37.94
C ALA A 138 -29.81 42.32 39.10
N GLU A 139 -28.68 42.74 39.68
CA GLU A 139 -28.63 43.92 40.52
C GLU A 139 -29.10 45.04 39.61
N VAL A 140 -30.38 45.39 39.72
CA VAL A 140 -30.88 46.66 39.27
C VAL A 140 -29.98 47.65 40.02
N PRO A 141 -29.09 48.41 39.35
CA PRO A 141 -28.36 49.43 40.05
C PRO A 141 -29.43 50.32 40.69
N SER A 142 -29.45 50.42 42.02
CA SER A 142 -30.29 51.41 42.68
C SER A 142 -29.69 52.75 42.28
N ILE A 143 -30.31 53.39 41.29
CA ILE A 143 -29.97 54.72 40.81
C ILE A 143 -30.44 55.72 41.88
N ASP A 144 -29.76 55.73 43.02
CA ASP A 144 -29.84 56.81 44.02
C ASP A 144 -28.56 57.68 43.95
N ALA A 145 -27.67 57.42 42.99
CA ALA A 145 -26.40 58.13 42.86
C ALA A 145 -26.49 59.44 42.05
N TYR A 146 -27.59 59.68 41.32
CA TYR A 146 -27.70 60.84 40.42
C TYR A 146 -29.09 61.48 40.52
N ASP A 147 -29.11 62.80 40.68
CA ASP A 147 -30.31 63.64 40.66
C ASP A 147 -31.12 63.40 39.37
N GLU A 148 -32.45 63.30 39.49
CA GLU A 148 -33.39 63.04 38.38
C GLU A 148 -33.23 64.02 37.20
N GLN A 149 -32.67 65.21 37.46
CA GLN A 149 -32.33 66.22 36.45
C GLN A 149 -31.34 65.73 35.39
N TRP A 150 -30.42 64.82 35.74
CA TRP A 150 -29.44 64.28 34.80
C TRP A 150 -30.04 63.24 33.84
N ILE A 151 -31.09 62.54 34.26
CA ILE A 151 -31.77 61.50 33.47
C ILE A 151 -32.57 62.14 32.33
N GLY A 152 -33.19 63.30 32.59
CA GLY A 152 -33.98 64.05 31.59
C GLY A 152 -33.18 64.62 30.40
N LEU A 153 -31.85 64.70 30.50
CA LEU A 153 -30.99 65.19 29.40
C LEU A 153 -30.71 64.13 28.33
N PHE A 154 -30.91 62.85 28.62
CA PHE A 154 -30.60 61.76 27.70
C PHE A 154 -31.85 61.09 27.09
N ASP A 155 -33.05 61.45 27.55
CA ASP A 155 -34.32 60.84 27.11
C ASP A 155 -35.08 61.68 26.07
N GLN A 156 -34.48 62.76 25.54
CA GLN A 156 -35.05 63.48 24.39
C GLN A 156 -34.73 62.74 23.08
N ARG A 157 -35.61 61.80 22.69
CA ARG A 157 -35.85 61.41 21.29
C ARG A 157 -37.33 61.16 21.03
#